data_AF-X0Z460-F1
#
_entry.id   AF-X0Z460-F1
#
_cell.length_a   1.000
_cell.length_b   1.000
_cell.length_c   1.000
_cell.angle_alpha   90.00
_cell.angle_beta   90.00
_cell.angle_gamma   90.00
#
_symmetry.space_group_name_H-M   'P 1'
#
loop_
_entity.id
_entity.type
_entity.pdbx_description
1 polymer ?
#
loop_
_entity_poly.entity_id
_entity_poly.type
_entity_poly.pdbx_seq_one_letter_code
_entity_poly.pdbx_strand_id
1 'polypeptide(L)'
;KGGGKIRASIKNTHGLNAIHLSNRGEVVNLHIISAVSNLPLSIAERQRDQASKQIEYLGLNPTISIENAPSPGQGTVLFISAHFDGSIAGFTSLGKRGKRAEEVADDACKEFIKFLHSKGVVGVHLADQLVLYMALAGGHSTLITESITEHIRTNIWVIEQFLPLKFDVEEKTGKIGVDGIGFK
;
A
#
# COMPACT_ATOMS: atom_id res chain seq x y z
N LYS A 1 11.28 -12.13 17.85
CA LYS A 1 10.23 -13.02 18.42
C LYS A 1 8.89 -12.50 17.95
N GLY A 2 8.04 -13.36 17.38
CA GLY A 2 6.65 -13.00 17.01
C GLY A 2 5.72 -12.98 18.23
N GLY A 3 4.43 -13.20 18.01
CA GLY A 3 3.43 -13.28 19.10
C GLY A 3 2.34 -12.21 19.06
N GLY A 4 2.39 -11.30 18.08
CA GLY A 4 1.26 -10.43 17.76
C GLY A 4 0.02 -11.25 17.40
N LYS A 5 -1.16 -10.76 17.79
CA LYS A 5 -2.44 -11.38 17.48
C LYS A 5 -3.27 -10.40 16.66
N ILE A 6 -3.82 -10.88 15.55
CA ILE A 6 -4.76 -10.13 14.71
C ILE A 6 -6.07 -10.90 14.71
N ARG A 7 -7.19 -10.19 14.89
CA ARG A 7 -8.53 -10.72 14.65
C ARG A 7 -9.12 -9.98 13.45
N ALA A 8 -9.34 -10.71 12.37
CA ALA A 8 -10.07 -10.21 11.21
C ALA A 8 -11.49 -10.80 11.23
N SER A 9 -12.49 -9.97 10.96
CA SER A 9 -13.85 -10.42 10.69
C SER A 9 -14.19 -10.01 9.26
N ILE A 10 -14.42 -11.01 8.41
CA ILE A 10 -14.71 -10.82 7.00
C ILE A 10 -16.18 -11.18 6.81
N LYS A 11 -16.95 -10.27 6.21
CA LYS A 11 -18.34 -10.54 5.82
C LYS A 11 -18.35 -11.17 4.44
N ASN A 12 -19.22 -12.16 4.24
CA ASN A 12 -19.42 -12.75 2.93
C ASN A 12 -19.91 -11.70 1.93
N THR A 13 -19.47 -11.84 0.68
CA THR A 13 -20.00 -11.09 -0.46
C THR A 13 -20.81 -12.02 -1.35
N HIS A 14 -21.79 -11.48 -2.08
CA HIS A 14 -22.64 -12.23 -3.03
C HIS A 14 -22.04 -12.30 -4.44
N GLY A 15 -20.73 -12.09 -4.56
CA GLY A 15 -19.99 -11.92 -5.80
C GLY A 15 -19.01 -10.74 -5.72
N LEU A 16 -18.12 -10.65 -6.70
CA LEU A 16 -17.16 -9.56 -6.83
C LEU A 16 -17.60 -8.61 -7.94
N ASN A 17 -17.54 -7.31 -7.69
CA ASN A 17 -17.86 -6.27 -8.67
C ASN A 17 -16.58 -5.74 -9.32
N ALA A 18 -16.67 -5.38 -10.59
CA ALA A 18 -15.56 -4.74 -11.28
C ALA A 18 -15.14 -3.42 -10.63
N ILE A 19 -13.85 -3.11 -10.72
CA ILE A 19 -13.25 -1.88 -10.20
C ILE A 19 -12.73 -1.00 -11.34
N HIS A 20 -12.79 0.31 -11.18
CA HIS A 20 -12.28 1.29 -12.15
C HIS A 20 -11.38 2.30 -11.45
N LEU A 21 -10.09 1.95 -11.33
CA LEU A 21 -9.08 2.74 -10.63
C LEU A 21 -8.18 3.48 -11.64
N SER A 22 -8.77 4.47 -12.30
CA SER A 22 -8.15 5.22 -13.42
C SER A 22 -7.68 6.63 -13.05
N ASN A 23 -8.17 7.18 -11.93
CA ASN A 23 -7.74 8.47 -11.41
C ASN A 23 -7.47 8.36 -9.91
N ARG A 24 -6.29 8.80 -9.47
CA ARG A 24 -5.92 8.85 -8.05
C ARG A 24 -6.61 10.01 -7.34
N GLY A 25 -6.66 11.16 -7.99
CA GLY A 25 -7.07 12.42 -7.36
C GLY A 25 -6.01 13.00 -6.42
N GLU A 26 -6.44 14.00 -5.64
CA GLU A 26 -5.62 14.72 -4.69
C GLU A 26 -5.57 13.98 -3.34
N VAL A 27 -4.59 14.31 -2.50
CA VAL A 27 -4.51 13.79 -1.13
C VAL A 27 -5.63 14.44 -0.30
N VAL A 28 -6.55 13.63 0.22
CA VAL A 28 -7.66 14.05 1.07
C VAL A 28 -7.29 13.94 2.55
N ASN A 29 -6.59 12.88 2.92
CA ASN A 29 -6.13 12.66 4.30
C ASN A 29 -4.80 11.90 4.29
N LEU A 30 -3.92 12.28 5.21
CA LEU A 30 -2.63 11.65 5.40
C LEU A 30 -2.44 11.34 6.88
N HIS A 31 -2.30 10.07 7.22
CA HIS A 31 -2.05 9.62 8.58
C HIS A 31 -0.70 8.93 8.69
N ILE A 32 0.06 9.24 9.73
CA ILE A 32 1.34 8.59 10.02
C ILE A 32 1.24 7.92 11.39
N ILE A 33 1.68 6.67 11.46
CA ILE A 33 1.85 5.94 12.71
C ILE A 33 3.34 5.70 12.91
N SER A 34 3.90 6.25 13.99
CA SER A 34 5.26 5.97 14.43
C SER A 34 5.21 5.12 15.69
N ALA A 35 5.61 3.86 15.59
CA ALA A 35 5.45 2.91 16.69
C ALA A 35 6.78 2.31 17.15
N VAL A 36 6.86 2.04 18.45
CA VAL A 36 7.95 1.28 19.09
C VAL A 36 7.39 0.16 19.95
N SER A 37 8.18 -0.88 20.14
CA SER A 37 7.94 -1.94 21.12
C SER A 37 9.24 -2.25 21.85
N ASN A 38 9.21 -2.26 23.18
CA ASN A 38 10.39 -2.52 24.04
C ASN A 38 11.63 -1.70 23.64
N LEU A 39 11.41 -0.46 23.20
CA LEU A 39 12.44 0.51 22.84
C LEU A 39 12.07 1.87 23.43
N PRO A 40 13.03 2.78 23.63
CA PRO A 40 12.75 4.13 24.09
C PRO A 40 11.77 4.85 23.16
N LEU A 41 10.78 5.54 23.74
CA LEU A 41 9.77 6.30 22.98
C LEU A 41 10.40 7.38 22.09
N SER A 42 11.57 7.90 22.47
CA SER A 42 12.34 8.86 21.70
C SER A 42 12.74 8.38 20.30
N ILE A 43 12.72 7.07 20.03
CA ILE A 43 12.90 6.54 18.68
C ILE A 43 11.69 6.86 17.79
N ALA A 44 10.47 6.70 18.31
CA ALA A 44 9.25 7.05 17.58
C ALA A 44 9.12 8.58 17.40
N GLU A 45 9.54 9.36 18.39
CA GLU A 45 9.57 10.83 18.27
C GLU A 45 10.49 11.29 17.14
N ARG A 46 11.70 10.73 17.06
CA ARG A 46 12.66 11.02 15.98
C ARG A 46 12.16 10.59 14.60
N GLN A 47 11.47 9.45 14.52
CA GLN A 47 10.80 9.00 13.29
C GLN A 47 9.71 9.98 12.85
N ARG A 48 8.80 10.36 13.77
CA ARG A 48 7.78 11.38 13.53
C ARG A 48 8.40 12.67 13.02
N ASP A 49 9.39 13.21 13.71
CA ASP A 49 9.98 14.51 13.37
C ASP A 49 10.61 14.50 11.97
N GLN A 50 11.32 13.43 11.65
CA GLN A 50 11.92 13.26 10.33
C GLN A 50 10.87 13.10 9.23
N ALA A 51 9.78 12.36 9.48
CA ALA A 51 8.69 12.19 8.52
C ALA A 51 7.89 13.49 8.32
N SER A 52 7.56 14.20 9.42
CA SER A 52 6.83 15.48 9.39
C SER A 52 7.57 16.50 8.55
N LYS A 53 8.88 16.66 8.77
CA LYS A 53 9.72 17.58 8.00
C LYS A 53 9.69 17.32 6.50
N GLN A 54 9.72 16.05 6.08
CA GLN A 54 9.68 15.70 4.66
C GLN A 54 8.31 15.94 4.04
N ILE A 55 7.25 15.65 4.77
CA ILE A 55 5.88 15.77 4.28
C ILE A 55 5.42 17.24 4.25
N GLU A 56 5.82 18.05 5.24
CA GLU A 56 5.61 19.50 5.25
C GLU A 56 6.27 20.17 4.04
N TYR A 57 7.44 19.68 3.60
CA TYR A 57 8.09 20.18 2.38
C TYR A 57 7.28 19.94 1.10
N LEU A 58 6.36 18.96 1.12
CA LEU A 58 5.41 18.70 0.03
C LEU A 58 4.15 19.57 0.12
N GLY A 59 4.02 20.42 1.15
CA GLY A 59 2.82 21.20 1.42
C GLY A 59 1.66 20.39 1.98
N LEU A 60 1.94 19.18 2.50
CA LEU A 60 0.94 18.29 3.09
C LEU A 60 0.98 18.37 4.63
N ASN A 61 -0.20 18.23 5.26
CA ASN A 61 -0.34 18.28 6.70
C ASN A 61 -0.84 16.93 7.24
N PRO A 62 0.06 16.03 7.68
CA PRO A 62 -0.33 14.73 8.18
C PRO A 62 -0.88 14.80 9.62
N THR A 63 -1.86 13.95 9.93
CA THR A 63 -2.13 13.58 11.33
C THR A 63 -1.13 12.51 11.74
N ILE A 64 -0.44 12.67 12.86
CA ILE A 64 0.60 11.72 13.29
C ILE A 64 0.29 11.17 14.69
N SER A 65 0.34 9.85 14.85
CA SER A 65 0.28 9.17 16.14
C SER A 65 1.63 8.54 16.50
N ILE A 66 1.99 8.63 17.78
CA ILE A 66 3.12 7.93 18.37
C ILE A 66 2.56 6.80 19.23
N GLU A 67 2.98 5.57 18.97
CA GLU A 67 2.45 4.38 19.63
C GLU A 67 3.56 3.61 20.37
N ASN A 68 3.29 3.24 21.62
CA ASN A 68 4.07 2.24 22.34
C ASN A 68 3.33 0.89 22.28
N ALA A 69 3.59 0.15 21.20
CA ALA A 69 2.90 -1.10 20.90
C ALA A 69 3.46 -2.27 21.73
N PRO A 70 2.63 -3.01 22.49
CA PRO A 70 3.09 -4.19 23.23
C PRO A 70 3.59 -5.30 22.30
N SER A 71 4.76 -5.86 22.59
CA SER A 71 5.32 -7.00 21.84
C SER A 71 6.26 -7.83 22.72
N PRO A 72 6.45 -9.14 22.45
CA PRO A 72 7.53 -9.93 23.06
C PRO A 72 8.93 -9.59 22.54
N GLY A 73 9.03 -8.84 21.44
CA GLY A 73 10.29 -8.44 20.81
C GLY A 73 10.51 -6.93 20.86
N GLN A 74 11.75 -6.51 20.61
CA GLN A 74 12.07 -5.11 20.32
C GLN A 74 11.83 -4.80 18.85
N GLY A 75 11.29 -3.63 18.54
CA GLY A 75 11.03 -3.22 17.17
C GLY A 75 10.51 -1.80 17.07
N THR A 76 10.59 -1.25 15.88
CA THR A 76 10.01 0.05 15.56
C THR A 76 9.57 0.08 14.11
N VAL A 77 8.56 0.88 13.79
CA VAL A 77 7.98 1.00 12.45
C VAL A 77 7.48 2.43 12.24
N LEU A 78 7.63 2.93 11.02
CA LEU A 78 6.84 4.05 10.52
C LEU A 78 5.87 3.52 9.46
N PHE A 79 4.60 3.91 9.56
CA PHE A 79 3.58 3.62 8.55
C PHE A 79 2.90 4.92 8.12
N ILE A 80 2.73 5.10 6.82
CA ILE A 80 2.04 6.23 6.20
C ILE A 80 0.80 5.67 5.50
N SER A 81 -0.38 6.17 5.85
CA SER A 81 -1.65 5.90 5.19
C SER A 81 -2.08 7.16 4.44
N ALA A 82 -2.04 7.10 3.12
CA ALA A 82 -2.46 8.19 2.24
C ALA A 82 -3.82 7.87 1.61
N HIS A 83 -4.80 8.73 1.85
CA HIS A 83 -6.12 8.65 1.26
C HIS A 83 -6.22 9.73 0.19
N PHE A 84 -6.57 9.29 -1.01
CA PHE A 84 -6.83 10.15 -2.16
C PHE A 84 -8.32 10.08 -2.54
N ASP A 85 -8.77 10.95 -3.42
CA ASP A 85 -10.17 10.93 -3.88
C ASP A 85 -10.59 9.58 -4.48
N GLY A 86 -9.68 8.95 -5.24
CA GLY A 86 -9.95 7.73 -6.01
C GLY A 86 -9.24 6.47 -5.50
N SER A 87 -8.35 6.58 -4.51
CA SER A 87 -7.62 5.42 -4.01
C SER A 87 -7.02 5.63 -2.61
N ILE A 88 -6.51 4.54 -2.04
CA ILE A 88 -5.78 4.54 -0.76
C ILE A 88 -4.45 3.83 -0.98
N ALA A 89 -3.38 4.36 -0.39
CA ALA A 89 -2.05 3.77 -0.45
C ALA A 89 -1.39 3.75 0.93
N GLY A 90 -0.66 2.67 1.22
CA GLY A 90 0.06 2.48 2.47
C GLY A 90 1.55 2.29 2.23
N PHE A 91 2.39 2.94 3.02
CA PHE A 91 3.86 2.87 2.93
C PHE A 91 4.44 2.57 4.29
N THR A 92 5.38 1.64 4.37
CA THR A 92 5.91 1.18 5.65
C THR A 92 7.41 1.02 5.61
N SER A 93 8.07 1.28 6.73
CA SER A 93 9.47 0.92 6.94
C SER A 93 9.67 0.39 8.35
N LEU A 94 10.39 -0.72 8.43
CA LEU A 94 10.73 -1.37 9.70
C LEU A 94 12.13 -0.96 10.15
N GLY A 95 12.28 -0.75 11.46
CA GLY A 95 13.57 -0.65 12.10
C GLY A 95 14.30 -1.99 12.12
N LYS A 96 15.62 -1.93 12.06
CA LYS A 96 16.52 -3.07 12.24
C LYS A 96 17.74 -2.64 13.05
N ARG A 97 18.48 -3.60 13.61
CA ARG A 97 19.71 -3.29 14.36
C ARG A 97 20.67 -2.47 13.49
N GLY A 98 21.21 -1.39 14.05
CA GLY A 98 22.12 -0.48 13.36
C GLY A 98 21.45 0.55 12.44
N LYS A 99 20.15 0.40 12.13
CA LYS A 99 19.41 1.39 11.34
C LYS A 99 18.90 2.52 12.24
N ARG A 100 19.14 3.77 11.82
CA ARG A 100 18.73 4.95 12.57
C ARG A 100 17.21 5.15 12.50
N ALA A 101 16.65 5.82 13.51
CA ALA A 101 15.23 6.20 13.54
C ALA A 101 14.86 7.07 12.32
N GLU A 102 15.71 8.03 11.96
CA GLU A 102 15.50 8.91 10.81
C GLU A 102 15.49 8.12 9.49
N GLU A 103 16.40 7.15 9.34
CA GLU A 103 16.47 6.30 8.15
C GLU A 103 15.22 5.41 7.99
N VAL A 104 14.56 5.04 9.10
CA VAL A 104 13.26 4.36 9.03
C VAL A 104 12.19 5.30 8.46
N ALA A 105 12.16 6.55 8.90
CA ALA A 105 11.25 7.54 8.37
C ALA A 105 11.54 7.85 6.88
N ASP A 106 12.81 8.06 6.54
CA ASP A 106 13.27 8.35 5.18
C ASP A 106 12.84 7.27 4.18
N ASP A 107 13.00 6.00 4.53
CA ASP A 107 12.59 4.91 3.65
C ASP A 107 11.08 4.89 3.37
N ALA A 108 10.25 5.12 4.40
CA ALA A 108 8.80 5.15 4.23
C ALA A 108 8.36 6.40 3.43
N CYS A 109 8.93 7.56 3.75
CA CYS A 109 8.66 8.82 3.03
C CYS A 109 9.11 8.73 1.57
N LYS A 110 10.25 8.09 1.29
CA LYS A 110 10.77 7.91 -0.07
C LYS A 110 9.79 7.13 -0.94
N GLU A 111 9.25 6.01 -0.45
CA GLU A 111 8.26 5.24 -1.22
C GLU A 111 6.94 6.01 -1.39
N PHE A 112 6.49 6.74 -0.37
CA PHE A 112 5.32 7.61 -0.49
C PHE A 112 5.52 8.71 -1.55
N ILE A 113 6.65 9.43 -1.50
CA ILE A 113 6.98 10.51 -2.44
C ILE A 113 7.10 9.95 -3.87
N LYS A 114 7.76 8.81 -4.03
CA LYS A 114 7.86 8.12 -5.31
C LYS A 114 6.48 7.80 -5.87
N PHE A 115 5.58 7.25 -5.06
CA PHE A 115 4.19 6.98 -5.46
C PHE A 115 3.46 8.27 -5.84
N LEU A 116 3.57 9.32 -5.03
CA LEU A 116 2.93 10.62 -5.27
C LEU A 116 3.37 11.24 -6.60
N HIS A 117 4.65 11.10 -6.95
CA HIS A 117 5.22 11.61 -8.21
C HIS A 117 4.93 10.68 -9.41
N SER A 118 4.46 9.46 -9.18
CA SER A 118 4.05 8.54 -10.23
C SER A 118 2.65 8.86 -10.76
N LYS A 119 2.28 8.23 -11.89
CA LYS A 119 0.91 8.20 -12.40
C LYS A 119 0.07 7.04 -11.82
N GLY A 120 0.64 6.26 -10.90
CA GLY A 120 -0.04 5.12 -10.28
C GLY A 120 -1.25 5.57 -9.45
N VAL A 121 -2.37 4.88 -9.64
CA VAL A 121 -3.58 5.00 -8.82
C VAL A 121 -3.51 4.04 -7.65
N VAL A 122 -2.92 2.86 -7.84
CA VAL A 122 -2.64 1.88 -6.79
C VAL A 122 -1.15 1.52 -6.74
N GLY A 123 -0.62 1.31 -5.53
CA GLY A 123 0.76 0.87 -5.36
C GLY A 123 0.99 -0.53 -5.93
N VAL A 124 2.24 -0.82 -6.31
CA VAL A 124 2.61 -2.10 -6.97
C VAL A 124 2.21 -3.34 -6.15
N HIS A 125 2.29 -3.25 -4.82
CA HIS A 125 1.93 -4.34 -3.92
C HIS A 125 0.43 -4.61 -3.89
N LEU A 126 -0.40 -3.57 -3.99
CA LEU A 126 -1.85 -3.73 -4.03
C LEU A 126 -2.31 -4.21 -5.42
N ALA A 127 -1.70 -3.70 -6.49
CA ALA A 127 -1.99 -4.15 -7.86
C ALA A 127 -1.76 -5.67 -8.00
N ASP A 128 -0.66 -6.19 -7.45
CA ASP A 128 -0.35 -7.62 -7.42
C ASP A 128 -1.45 -8.48 -6.78
N GLN A 129 -2.12 -7.97 -5.75
CA GLN A 129 -3.22 -8.66 -5.08
C GLN A 129 -4.54 -8.50 -5.84
N LEU A 130 -4.79 -7.31 -6.43
CA LEU A 130 -6.06 -6.99 -7.08
C LEU A 130 -6.30 -7.76 -8.37
N VAL A 131 -5.27 -8.14 -9.13
CA VAL A 131 -5.44 -8.83 -10.43
C VAL A 131 -6.28 -10.11 -10.32
N LEU A 132 -6.15 -10.89 -9.24
CA LEU A 132 -7.00 -12.06 -9.02
C LEU A 132 -8.46 -11.67 -8.80
N TYR A 133 -8.72 -10.65 -7.98
CA TYR A 133 -10.08 -10.19 -7.70
C TYR A 133 -10.72 -9.57 -8.94
N MET A 134 -9.95 -8.86 -9.77
CA MET A 134 -10.41 -8.32 -11.06
C MET A 134 -10.83 -9.43 -12.03
N ALA A 135 -10.04 -10.51 -12.11
CA ALA A 135 -10.33 -11.68 -12.92
C ALA A 135 -11.60 -12.43 -12.46
N LEU A 136 -11.86 -12.46 -11.15
CA LEU A 136 -13.04 -13.10 -10.58
C LEU A 136 -14.28 -12.20 -10.59
N ALA A 137 -14.11 -10.88 -10.70
CA ALA A 137 -15.21 -9.93 -10.69
C ALA A 137 -16.13 -10.07 -11.91
N GLY A 138 -17.41 -9.68 -11.74
CA GLY A 138 -18.32 -9.51 -12.86
C GLY A 138 -18.11 -8.17 -13.55
N GLY A 139 -17.82 -8.20 -14.85
CA GLY A 139 -17.65 -7.01 -15.69
C GLY A 139 -16.19 -6.63 -15.95
N HIS A 140 -16.00 -5.47 -16.58
CA HIS A 140 -14.68 -4.98 -16.98
C HIS A 140 -13.98 -4.24 -15.84
N SER A 141 -12.89 -4.80 -15.32
CA SER A 141 -12.07 -4.13 -14.31
C SER A 141 -10.86 -3.45 -14.93
N THR A 142 -10.48 -2.29 -14.37
CA THR A 142 -9.28 -1.53 -14.77
C THR A 142 -8.57 -0.93 -13.57
N LEU A 143 -7.24 -0.90 -13.60
CA LEU A 143 -6.42 -0.13 -12.67
C LEU A 143 -5.17 0.43 -13.36
N ILE A 144 -4.56 1.43 -12.72
CA ILE A 144 -3.24 1.95 -13.10
C ILE A 144 -2.31 1.82 -11.89
N THR A 145 -1.18 1.15 -12.05
CA THR A 145 -0.15 1.03 -11.01
C THR A 145 1.12 1.82 -11.37
N GLU A 146 2.02 2.02 -10.40
CA GLU A 146 3.28 2.76 -10.61
C GLU A 146 4.17 2.13 -11.68
N SER A 147 4.17 0.80 -11.74
CA SER A 147 4.92 0.01 -12.71
C SER A 147 4.41 -1.44 -12.70
N ILE A 148 4.50 -2.12 -13.84
CA ILE A 148 4.23 -3.56 -13.89
C ILE A 148 5.48 -4.30 -13.40
N THR A 149 5.35 -5.03 -12.29
CA THR A 149 6.43 -5.81 -11.69
C THR A 149 6.42 -7.26 -12.19
N GLU A 150 7.52 -7.98 -12.04
CA GLU A 150 7.59 -9.42 -12.37
C GLU A 150 6.58 -10.25 -11.57
N HIS A 151 6.27 -9.85 -10.33
CA HIS A 151 5.24 -10.48 -9.52
C HIS A 151 3.85 -10.33 -10.17
N ILE A 152 3.50 -9.11 -10.59
CA ILE A 152 2.24 -8.84 -11.31
C ILE A 152 2.17 -9.67 -12.59
N ARG A 153 3.26 -9.71 -13.38
CA ARG A 153 3.31 -10.51 -14.63
C ARG A 153 3.10 -11.99 -14.35
N THR A 154 3.77 -12.52 -13.33
CA THR A 154 3.65 -13.92 -12.94
C THR A 154 2.23 -14.24 -12.48
N ASN A 155 1.63 -13.39 -11.64
CA ASN A 155 0.25 -13.57 -11.19
C ASN A 155 -0.74 -13.56 -12.36
N ILE A 156 -0.63 -12.59 -13.26
CA ILE A 156 -1.46 -12.53 -14.48
C ILE A 156 -1.31 -13.81 -15.30
N TRP A 157 -0.06 -14.23 -15.58
CA TRP A 157 0.21 -15.44 -16.35
C TRP A 157 -0.41 -16.69 -15.70
N VAL A 158 -0.28 -16.84 -14.38
CA VAL A 158 -0.88 -17.95 -13.62
C VAL A 158 -2.40 -17.91 -13.74
N ILE A 159 -3.04 -16.76 -13.50
CA ILE A 159 -4.50 -16.62 -13.56
C ILE A 159 -5.03 -17.03 -14.94
N GLU A 160 -4.36 -16.61 -16.01
CA GLU A 160 -4.72 -16.98 -17.38
C GLU A 160 -4.56 -18.47 -17.71
N GLN A 161 -3.84 -19.26 -16.89
CA GLN A 161 -3.80 -20.72 -17.04
C GLN A 161 -5.05 -21.40 -16.47
N PHE A 162 -5.72 -20.77 -15.49
CA PHE A 162 -6.85 -21.36 -14.78
C PHE A 162 -8.21 -20.82 -15.26
N LEU A 163 -8.25 -19.59 -15.78
CA LEU A 163 -9.49 -18.91 -16.14
C LEU A 163 -9.55 -18.59 -17.63
N PRO A 164 -10.74 -18.69 -18.27
CA PRO A 164 -10.91 -18.41 -19.70
C PRO A 164 -11.02 -16.89 -19.97
N LEU A 165 -9.99 -16.14 -19.61
CA LEU A 165 -9.90 -14.69 -19.79
C LEU A 165 -8.49 -14.28 -20.23
N LYS A 166 -8.31 -13.02 -20.63
CA LYS A 166 -7.02 -12.41 -20.92
C LYS A 166 -6.93 -11.02 -20.33
N PHE A 167 -5.76 -10.68 -19.80
CA PHE A 167 -5.46 -9.34 -19.32
C PHE A 167 -4.93 -8.47 -20.46
N ASP A 168 -5.38 -7.21 -20.49
CA ASP A 168 -4.77 -6.14 -21.26
C ASP A 168 -3.78 -5.39 -20.36
N VAL A 169 -2.50 -5.43 -20.69
CA VAL A 169 -1.41 -4.85 -19.87
C VAL A 169 -0.63 -3.85 -20.69
N GLU A 170 -0.67 -2.58 -20.30
CA GLU A 170 0.08 -1.51 -20.93
C GLU A 170 1.29 -1.12 -20.05
N GLU A 171 2.45 -1.70 -20.40
CA GLU A 171 3.69 -1.58 -19.64
C GLU A 171 4.15 -0.14 -19.36
N LYS A 172 3.99 0.75 -20.35
CA LYS A 172 4.46 2.14 -20.25
C LYS A 172 3.63 2.98 -19.27
N THR A 173 2.35 2.67 -19.14
CA THR A 173 1.41 3.44 -18.31
C THR A 173 1.14 2.74 -16.98
N GLY A 174 1.46 1.45 -16.86
CA GLY A 174 1.11 0.62 -15.71
C GLY A 174 -0.38 0.26 -15.69
N LYS A 175 -1.09 0.44 -16.81
CA LYS A 175 -2.52 0.13 -16.91
C LYS A 175 -2.73 -1.39 -17.06
N ILE A 176 -3.68 -1.92 -16.30
CA ILE A 176 -4.12 -3.32 -16.36
C ILE A 176 -5.63 -3.33 -16.51
N GLY A 177 -6.15 -4.09 -17.47
CA GLY A 177 -7.58 -4.30 -17.71
C GLY A 177 -7.91 -5.77 -17.88
N VAL A 178 -9.13 -6.18 -17.50
CA VAL A 178 -9.63 -7.54 -17.71
C VAL A 178 -11.16 -7.58 -17.67
N ASP A 179 -11.78 -8.35 -18.55
CA ASP A 179 -13.16 -8.76 -18.41
C ASP A 179 -13.21 -10.00 -17.51
N GLY A 180 -13.66 -9.81 -16.27
CA GLY A 180 -13.69 -10.88 -15.28
C GLY A 180 -14.81 -11.89 -15.52
N ILE A 181 -14.63 -13.11 -15.01
CA ILE A 181 -15.55 -14.24 -15.26
C ILE A 181 -16.87 -14.16 -14.48
N GLY A 182 -17.01 -13.21 -13.55
CA GLY A 182 -18.21 -13.07 -12.72
C GLY A 182 -18.44 -14.26 -11.78
N PHE A 183 -17.44 -14.60 -10.97
CA PHE A 183 -17.53 -15.63 -9.94
C PHE A 183 -18.60 -15.26 -8.90
N LYS A 184 -19.53 -16.19 -8.65
CA LYS A 184 -20.65 -16.05 -7.71
C LYS A 184 -20.49 -16.98 -6.53
#